data_AF-J3A9B1-F1
#
_entry.id   AF-J3A9B1-F1
#
_cell.length_a   1.000
_cell.length_b   1.000
_cell.length_c   1.000
_cell.angle_alpha   90.00
_cell.angle_beta   90.00
_cell.angle_gamma   90.00
#
_symmetry.space_group_name_H-M   'P 1'
#
loop_
_entity.id
_entity.type
_entity.pdbx_description
1 polymer ?
#
loop_
_entity_poly.entity_id
_entity_poly.type
_entity_poly.pdbx_seq_one_letter_code
_entity_poly.pdbx_strand_id
1 'polypeptide(L)'
;DGTLRAALSPDLEAGWAARLRARVLALLGDLPPGTSATPAFVRAALTWQSPRRTIPGGAISAVLAEAETLGITGGGALTEAGRILARRAAASLDEQDVVRSGSTGDAGGAEGTDGDAHAEVLSDDETLAALEAALAADLPAAVDMILVQSDLTAIVPGRPAPELAALLERTSVVESRGGALTVRFTPESVRGALDVGYRAEEITQAIGRYSPAPLPDSLSVLIQDAARHHGAVRVRAVSALLRVGDEATAAGLLAEPRLKDLGLDEVAPGILVATASAGQVLRELRATGLAPVTEDA
;
A
#
# COMPACT_ATOMS: atom_id res chain seq x y z
N ASP A 1 28.41 15.82 12.66
CA ASP A 1 29.77 15.32 12.38
C ASP A 1 30.15 15.40 10.89
N GLY A 2 29.20 15.62 9.96
CA GLY A 2 29.52 15.85 8.55
C GLY A 2 29.93 14.58 7.79
N THR A 3 29.84 13.43 8.46
CA THR A 3 30.08 12.11 7.90
C THR A 3 28.89 11.70 7.03
N LEU A 4 29.18 11.40 5.77
CA LEU A 4 28.21 10.82 4.85
C LEU A 4 27.84 9.43 5.35
N ARG A 5 26.56 9.23 5.67
CA ARG A 5 25.99 7.93 6.04
C ARG A 5 25.02 7.49 4.94
N ALA A 6 25.04 6.21 4.59
CA ALA A 6 24.05 5.64 3.68
C ALA A 6 22.65 5.73 4.31
N ALA A 7 21.62 6.05 3.51
CA ALA A 7 20.27 6.40 3.98
C ALA A 7 19.54 5.30 4.79
N LEU A 8 20.08 4.08 4.82
CA LEU A 8 19.55 2.93 5.57
C LEU A 8 20.68 2.17 6.30
N SER A 9 21.78 2.86 6.65
CA SER A 9 22.85 2.23 7.45
C SER A 9 22.27 1.82 8.81
N PRO A 10 22.61 0.63 9.34
CA PRO A 10 22.25 0.24 10.71
C PRO A 10 22.76 1.25 11.76
N ASP A 11 23.80 2.02 11.44
CA ASP A 11 24.29 3.12 12.30
C ASP A 11 23.33 4.32 12.41
N LEU A 12 22.25 4.35 11.61
CA LEU A 12 21.18 5.34 11.67
C LEU A 12 19.98 4.87 12.52
N GLU A 13 19.99 3.64 13.02
CA GLU A 13 18.91 3.15 13.88
C GLU A 13 18.96 3.81 15.27
N ALA A 14 18.05 4.75 15.48
CA ALA A 14 17.87 5.40 16.76
C ALA A 14 16.92 4.57 17.65
N GLY A 15 17.42 3.50 18.26
CA GLY A 15 16.62 2.66 19.19
C GLY A 15 15.98 3.43 20.36
N TRP A 16 16.54 4.60 20.71
CA TRP A 16 15.98 5.51 21.71
C TRP A 16 14.81 6.36 21.19
N ALA A 17 14.64 6.53 19.88
CA ALA A 17 13.69 7.45 19.29
C ALA A 17 12.24 7.01 19.50
N ALA A 18 11.94 5.71 19.34
CA ALA A 18 10.60 5.17 19.59
C ALA A 18 10.14 5.45 21.04
N ARG A 19 11.01 5.19 22.03
CA ARG A 19 10.72 5.49 23.43
C ARG A 19 10.61 6.98 23.71
N LEU A 20 11.42 7.82 23.04
CA LEU A 20 11.31 9.27 23.17
C LEU A 20 9.95 9.77 22.66
N ARG A 21 9.48 9.29 21.49
CA ARG A 21 8.16 9.62 20.94
C ARG A 21 7.05 9.26 21.93
N ALA A 22 7.07 8.05 22.47
CA ALA A 22 6.07 7.61 23.44
C ALA A 22 6.06 8.52 24.68
N ARG A 23 7.23 8.87 25.22
CA ARG A 23 7.35 9.78 26.38
C ARG A 23 6.87 11.19 26.08
N VAL A 24 7.17 11.72 24.89
CA VAL A 24 6.69 13.04 24.46
C VAL A 24 5.16 13.01 24.35
N LEU A 25 4.58 12.02 23.68
CA LEU A 25 3.13 11.91 23.52
C LEU A 25 2.41 11.73 24.86
N ALA A 26 2.93 10.88 25.76
CA ALA A 26 2.37 10.72 27.10
C ALA A 26 2.39 12.05 27.88
N LEU A 27 3.52 12.76 27.88
CA LEU A 27 3.61 14.09 28.51
C LEU A 27 2.60 15.09 27.94
N LEU A 28 2.42 15.11 26.61
CA LEU A 28 1.44 15.99 25.98
C LEU A 28 -0.01 15.57 26.33
N GLY A 29 -0.26 14.28 26.51
CA GLY A 29 -1.55 13.73 26.91
C GLY A 29 -1.98 14.15 28.31
N ASP A 30 -1.03 14.37 29.22
CA ASP A 30 -1.28 14.85 30.58
C ASP A 30 -1.61 16.36 30.65
N LEU A 31 -1.40 17.11 29.56
CA LEU A 31 -1.70 18.54 29.51
C LEU A 31 -3.19 18.78 29.25
N PRO A 32 -3.77 19.88 29.79
CA PRO A 32 -5.15 20.25 29.48
C PRO A 32 -5.40 20.40 27.97
N PRO A 33 -6.61 20.08 27.47
CA PRO A 33 -6.97 20.25 26.06
C PRO A 33 -6.64 21.64 25.50
N GLY A 34 -5.99 21.67 24.32
CA GLY A 34 -5.61 22.93 23.65
C GLY A 34 -4.31 23.56 24.16
N THR A 35 -3.62 22.94 25.12
CA THR A 35 -2.32 23.43 25.60
C THR A 35 -1.24 23.22 24.56
N SER A 36 -0.56 24.30 24.16
CA SER A 36 0.60 24.24 23.27
C SER A 36 1.89 24.07 24.07
N ALA A 37 2.72 23.09 23.68
CA ALA A 37 3.96 22.77 24.39
C ALA A 37 5.20 23.13 23.56
N THR A 38 6.08 23.97 24.11
CA THR A 38 7.32 24.33 23.42
C THR A 38 8.38 23.23 23.57
N PRO A 39 9.35 23.11 22.62
CA PRO A 39 10.46 22.17 22.77
C PRO A 39 11.28 22.36 24.06
N ALA A 40 11.37 23.60 24.55
CA ALA A 40 12.06 23.92 25.80
C ALA A 40 11.30 23.38 27.02
N PHE A 41 9.98 23.55 27.06
CA PHE A 41 9.12 22.99 28.10
C PHE A 41 9.18 21.46 28.13
N VAL A 42 9.01 20.81 26.98
CA VAL A 42 9.06 19.35 26.86
C VAL A 42 10.42 18.82 27.34
N ARG A 43 11.52 19.49 26.97
CA ARG A 43 12.87 19.13 27.45
C ARG A 43 12.97 19.23 28.96
N ALA A 44 12.51 20.33 29.55
CA ALA A 44 12.58 20.55 30.99
C ALA A 44 11.77 19.48 31.74
N ALA A 45 10.54 19.20 31.30
CA ALA A 45 9.67 18.19 31.91
C ALA A 45 10.24 16.77 31.81
N LEU A 46 10.69 16.34 30.62
CA LEU A 46 11.25 15.00 30.44
C LEU A 46 12.60 14.79 31.16
N THR A 47 13.37 15.87 31.35
CA THR A 47 14.62 15.85 32.13
C THR A 47 14.32 15.74 33.61
N TRP A 48 13.31 16.47 34.11
CA TRP A 48 12.86 16.38 35.50
C TRP A 48 12.37 14.96 35.86
N GLN A 49 11.57 14.34 35.00
CA GLN A 49 11.06 12.97 35.21
C GLN A 49 12.15 11.89 35.12
N SER A 50 13.27 12.14 34.45
CA SER A 50 14.35 11.15 34.30
C SER A 50 15.71 11.83 34.19
N PRO A 51 16.27 12.38 35.29
CA PRO A 51 17.49 13.19 35.25
C PRO A 51 18.72 12.44 34.71
N ARG A 52 18.75 11.11 34.86
CA ARG A 52 19.84 10.25 34.40
C ARG A 52 19.79 9.93 32.91
N ARG A 53 18.68 10.26 32.22
CA ARG A 53 18.50 9.97 30.78
C ARG A 53 18.75 11.23 29.98
N THR A 54 19.89 11.28 29.29
CA THR A 54 20.22 12.37 28.38
C THR A 54 19.38 12.29 27.11
N ILE A 55 18.87 13.43 26.66
CA ILE A 55 18.10 13.54 25.42
C ILE A 55 18.98 14.24 24.39
N PRO A 56 19.28 13.60 23.23
CA PRO A 56 20.11 14.22 22.21
C PRO A 56 19.64 15.63 21.80
N GLY A 57 20.60 16.47 21.42
CA GLY A 57 20.30 17.80 20.89
C GLY A 57 19.37 17.72 19.67
N GLY A 58 18.38 18.60 19.59
CA GLY A 58 17.42 18.64 18.47
C GLY A 58 16.37 17.52 18.43
N ALA A 59 16.54 16.42 19.18
CA ALA A 59 15.63 15.26 19.11
C ALA A 59 14.17 15.60 19.45
N ILE A 60 13.92 16.40 20.49
CA ILE A 60 12.56 16.83 20.87
C ILE A 60 11.93 17.68 19.77
N SER A 61 12.69 18.63 19.20
CA SER A 61 12.20 19.46 18.11
C SER A 61 11.86 18.62 16.88
N ALA A 62 12.67 17.59 16.57
CA ALA A 62 12.40 16.66 15.49
C ALA A 62 11.13 15.83 15.74
N VAL A 63 10.95 15.30 16.95
CA VAL A 63 9.73 14.54 17.33
C VAL A 63 8.48 15.41 17.27
N LEU A 64 8.54 16.66 17.74
CA LEU A 64 7.41 17.58 17.66
C LEU A 64 7.10 18.00 16.22
N ALA A 65 8.12 18.21 15.39
CA ALA A 65 7.93 18.49 13.96
C ALA A 65 7.33 17.28 13.20
N GLU A 66 7.76 16.07 13.55
CA GLU A 66 7.18 14.82 13.04
C GLU A 66 5.71 14.69 13.45
N ALA A 67 5.39 14.95 14.73
CA ALA A 67 4.01 14.93 15.22
C ALA A 67 3.10 15.93 14.49
N GLU A 68 3.60 17.15 14.23
CA GLU A 68 2.86 18.16 13.46
C GLU A 68 2.68 17.73 12.00
N THR A 69 3.71 17.15 11.37
CA THR A 69 3.64 16.65 9.98
C THR A 69 2.61 15.54 9.82
N LEU A 70 2.47 14.69 10.85
CA LEU A 70 1.50 13.59 10.88
C LEU A 70 0.09 14.03 11.35
N GLY A 71 -0.10 15.30 11.73
CA GLY A 71 -1.37 15.79 12.28
C GLY A 71 -1.71 15.26 13.68
N ILE A 72 -0.73 14.71 14.40
CA ILE A 72 -0.85 14.32 15.82
C ILE A 72 -0.95 15.57 16.69
N THR A 73 -0.23 16.63 16.30
CA THR A 73 -0.40 17.97 16.85
C THR A 73 -0.85 18.94 15.76
N GLY A 74 -1.56 20.00 16.16
CA GLY A 74 -1.90 21.13 15.31
C GLY A 74 -1.74 22.43 16.10
N GLY A 75 -0.91 23.35 15.61
CA GLY A 75 -0.60 24.60 16.34
C GLY A 75 0.15 24.35 17.66
N GLY A 76 0.84 23.21 17.76
CA GLY A 76 1.61 22.80 18.95
C GLY A 76 0.81 22.17 20.09
N ALA A 77 -0.51 21.95 19.92
CA ALA A 77 -1.37 21.21 20.85
C ALA A 77 -1.78 19.86 20.24
N LEU A 78 -2.12 18.86 21.06
CA LEU A 78 -2.63 17.57 20.58
C LEU A 78 -3.97 17.73 19.84
N THR A 79 -4.08 17.07 18.69
CA THR A 79 -5.37 16.82 18.02
C THR A 79 -6.14 15.70 18.73
N GLU A 80 -7.37 15.44 18.32
CA GLU A 80 -8.13 14.32 18.88
C GLU A 80 -7.48 12.97 18.55
N ALA A 81 -7.03 12.80 17.31
CA ALA A 81 -6.19 11.67 16.89
C ALA A 81 -4.91 11.58 17.76
N GLY A 82 -4.26 12.70 18.04
CA GLY A 82 -3.08 12.74 18.89
C GLY A 82 -3.33 12.32 20.33
N ARG A 83 -4.50 12.64 20.91
CA ARG A 83 -4.89 12.18 22.25
C ARG A 83 -5.10 10.66 22.32
N ILE A 84 -5.69 10.07 21.28
CA ILE A 84 -5.87 8.61 21.20
C ILE A 84 -4.49 7.93 21.21
N LEU A 85 -3.56 8.43 20.38
CA LEU A 85 -2.18 7.93 20.34
C LEU A 85 -1.41 8.19 21.65
N ALA A 86 -1.64 9.33 22.32
CA ALA A 86 -1.02 9.64 23.60
C ALA A 86 -1.42 8.64 24.70
N ARG A 87 -2.71 8.27 24.76
CA ARG A 87 -3.20 7.22 25.70
C ARG A 87 -2.55 5.87 25.42
N ARG A 88 -2.48 5.46 24.14
CA ARG A 88 -1.81 4.20 23.75
C ARG A 88 -0.32 4.22 24.05
N ALA A 89 0.34 5.36 23.83
CA ALA A 89 1.74 5.57 24.12
C ALA A 89 2.03 5.48 25.62
N ALA A 90 1.18 6.05 26.48
CA ALA A 90 1.28 5.93 27.93
C ALA A 90 1.19 4.46 28.37
N ALA A 91 0.17 3.73 27.90
CA ALA A 91 0.03 2.29 28.19
C ALA A 91 1.27 1.47 27.75
N SER A 92 1.83 1.77 26.57
CA SER A 92 3.04 1.09 26.08
C SER A 92 4.29 1.34 26.95
N LEU A 93 4.35 2.48 27.64
CA LEU A 93 5.46 2.80 28.55
C LEU A 93 5.32 2.01 29.85
N ASP A 94 4.09 1.89 30.37
CA ASP A 94 3.79 1.11 31.58
C ASP A 94 4.10 -0.38 31.37
N GLU A 95 3.66 -0.96 30.25
CA GLU A 95 3.99 -2.35 29.87
C GLU A 95 5.52 -2.58 29.82
N GLN A 96 6.26 -1.66 29.20
CA GLN A 96 7.72 -1.74 29.10
C GLN A 96 8.42 -1.59 30.45
N ASP A 97 7.86 -0.81 31.38
CA ASP A 97 8.44 -0.59 32.70
C ASP A 97 8.12 -1.77 33.64
N VAL A 98 6.94 -2.41 33.51
CA VAL A 98 6.62 -3.69 34.16
C VAL A 98 7.56 -4.80 33.69
N VAL A 99 7.78 -4.95 32.38
CA VAL A 99 8.71 -5.96 31.82
C VAL A 99 10.15 -5.74 32.30
N ARG A 100 10.57 -4.49 32.51
CA ARG A 100 11.91 -4.18 33.06
C ARG A 100 12.03 -4.49 34.55
N SER A 101 11.00 -4.18 35.34
CA SER A 101 10.96 -4.51 36.78
C SER A 101 10.77 -6.01 37.05
N GLY A 102 10.13 -6.74 36.16
CA GLY A 102 9.83 -8.18 36.29
C GLY A 102 11.02 -9.15 36.16
N SER A 103 12.26 -8.65 36.18
CA SER A 103 13.49 -9.49 36.24
C SER A 103 13.97 -9.79 37.66
N THR A 104 13.30 -9.25 38.68
CA THR A 104 13.45 -9.70 40.07
C THR A 104 12.19 -10.43 40.50
N GLY A 105 12.23 -11.77 40.44
CA GLY A 105 11.29 -12.58 41.18
C GLY A 105 11.53 -12.36 42.66
N ASP A 106 10.66 -11.58 43.31
CA ASP A 106 10.33 -11.81 44.70
C ASP A 106 8.88 -11.38 44.97
N ALA A 107 8.16 -12.28 45.64
CA ALA A 107 6.75 -12.14 45.94
C ALA A 107 6.60 -11.29 47.21
N GLY A 108 6.06 -10.08 47.06
CA GLY A 108 5.72 -9.22 48.18
C GLY A 108 4.59 -8.28 47.79
N GLY A 109 3.35 -8.69 48.10
CA GLY A 109 2.17 -7.87 47.90
C GLY A 109 2.17 -6.63 48.79
N ALA A 110 1.69 -5.53 48.22
CA ALA A 110 1.11 -4.42 48.98
C ALA A 110 -0.01 -3.82 48.13
N GLU A 111 -1.25 -4.07 48.58
CA GLU A 111 -2.44 -3.39 48.11
C GLU A 111 -2.29 -1.88 48.40
N GLY A 112 -2.35 -1.09 47.33
CA GLY A 112 -2.50 0.35 47.38
C GLY A 112 -3.65 0.73 46.46
N THR A 113 -4.84 0.82 47.03
CA THR A 113 -5.98 1.53 46.44
C THR A 113 -5.65 3.00 46.32
N ASP A 114 -5.58 3.50 45.08
CA ASP A 114 -6.01 4.85 44.75
C ASP A 114 -6.71 4.78 43.39
N GLY A 115 -8.03 4.96 43.46
CA GLY A 115 -8.88 5.10 42.29
C GLY A 115 -8.66 6.46 41.68
N ASP A 116 -7.79 6.54 40.70
CA ASP A 116 -7.95 7.45 39.59
C ASP A 116 -8.43 6.60 38.41
N ALA A 117 -9.37 7.13 37.63
CA ALA A 117 -9.94 6.42 36.49
C ALA A 117 -8.81 6.02 35.54
N HIS A 118 -8.31 4.79 35.66
CA HIS A 118 -7.52 4.14 34.62
C HIS A 118 -8.43 4.11 33.41
N ALA A 119 -8.31 5.14 32.56
CA ALA A 119 -8.95 5.17 31.26
C ALA A 119 -8.65 3.82 30.63
N GLU A 120 -9.69 3.02 30.43
CA GLU A 120 -9.60 1.65 29.96
C GLU A 120 -8.59 1.61 28.82
N VAL A 121 -7.51 0.84 29.02
CA VAL A 121 -6.45 0.75 28.01
C VAL A 121 -7.09 0.04 26.81
N LEU A 122 -7.39 0.82 25.78
CA LEU A 122 -7.94 0.29 24.54
C LEU A 122 -6.98 -0.74 23.96
N SER A 123 -7.52 -1.86 23.50
CA SER A 123 -6.77 -2.78 22.65
C SER A 123 -6.26 -2.07 21.38
N ASP A 124 -5.30 -2.68 20.69
CA ASP A 124 -4.78 -2.12 19.44
C ASP A 124 -5.89 -1.94 18.39
N ASP A 125 -6.84 -2.88 18.32
CA ASP A 125 -8.00 -2.82 17.41
C ASP A 125 -8.96 -1.69 17.77
N GLU A 126 -9.27 -1.50 19.06
CA GLU A 126 -10.12 -0.41 19.53
C GLU A 126 -9.45 0.96 19.34
N THR A 127 -8.13 1.02 19.56
CA THR A 127 -7.34 2.23 19.31
C THR A 127 -7.38 2.60 17.83
N LEU A 128 -7.23 1.61 16.94
CA LEU A 128 -7.29 1.82 15.50
C LEU A 128 -8.68 2.32 15.06
N ALA A 129 -9.75 1.72 15.56
CA ALA A 129 -11.12 2.15 15.25
C ALA A 129 -11.41 3.57 15.76
N ALA A 130 -10.95 3.91 16.97
CA ALA A 130 -11.10 5.27 17.51
C ALA A 130 -10.31 6.29 16.69
N LEU A 131 -9.09 5.94 16.26
CA LEU A 131 -8.25 6.79 15.42
C LEU A 131 -8.90 7.03 14.05
N GLU A 132 -9.46 5.99 13.43
CA GLU A 132 -10.20 6.10 12.18
C GLU A 132 -11.38 7.06 12.31
N ALA A 133 -12.18 6.92 13.36
CA ALA A 133 -13.33 7.79 13.60
C ALA A 133 -12.91 9.26 13.82
N ALA A 134 -11.85 9.50 14.60
CA ALA A 134 -11.34 10.85 14.87
C ALA A 134 -10.80 11.51 13.59
N LEU A 135 -10.00 10.80 12.80
CA LEU A 135 -9.46 11.31 11.55
C LEU A 135 -10.57 11.54 10.50
N ALA A 136 -11.58 10.66 10.44
CA ALA A 136 -12.71 10.83 9.54
C ALA A 136 -13.53 12.08 9.87
N ALA A 137 -13.66 12.44 11.16
CA ALA A 137 -14.39 13.63 11.59
C ALA A 137 -13.71 14.96 11.17
N ASP A 138 -12.38 14.95 11.02
CA ASP A 138 -11.61 16.13 10.58
C ASP A 138 -11.59 16.30 9.04
N LEU A 139 -11.97 15.25 8.30
CA LEU A 139 -11.97 15.27 6.84
C LEU A 139 -13.32 15.78 6.29
N PRO A 140 -13.30 16.58 5.20
CA PRO A 140 -14.52 16.89 4.48
C PRO A 140 -15.25 15.63 4.00
N ALA A 141 -16.57 15.71 3.88
CA ALA A 141 -17.38 14.62 3.34
C ALA A 141 -16.84 14.16 1.98
N ALA A 142 -16.72 12.85 1.81
CA ALA A 142 -16.32 12.28 0.54
C ALA A 142 -17.39 12.55 -0.54
N VAL A 143 -16.92 12.67 -1.77
CA VAL A 143 -17.75 13.00 -2.92
C VAL A 143 -17.91 11.78 -3.82
N ASP A 144 -19.16 11.40 -4.03
CA ASP A 144 -19.59 10.31 -4.92
C ASP A 144 -20.01 10.83 -6.31
N MET A 145 -19.34 11.87 -6.82
CA MET A 145 -19.65 12.37 -8.16
C MET A 145 -18.41 12.83 -8.92
N ILE A 146 -18.50 12.71 -10.24
CA ILE A 146 -17.46 13.15 -11.17
C ILE A 146 -18.07 13.94 -12.32
N LEU A 147 -17.42 15.04 -12.69
CA LEU A 147 -17.79 15.86 -13.84
C LEU A 147 -16.84 15.52 -15.00
N VAL A 148 -17.33 14.77 -15.98
CA VAL A 148 -16.54 14.35 -17.16
C VAL A 148 -16.73 15.34 -18.30
N GLN A 149 -15.64 15.83 -18.85
CA GLN A 149 -15.62 16.84 -19.92
C GLN A 149 -15.28 16.20 -21.28
N SER A 150 -15.62 16.90 -22.37
CA SER A 150 -15.42 16.41 -23.74
C SER A 150 -13.95 16.27 -24.15
N ASP A 151 -13.04 16.97 -23.48
CA ASP A 151 -11.59 16.90 -23.70
C ASP A 151 -10.92 15.75 -22.92
N LEU A 152 -11.72 14.82 -22.38
CA LEU A 152 -11.32 13.64 -21.60
C LEU A 152 -10.76 13.97 -20.22
N THR A 153 -10.89 15.21 -19.77
CA THR A 153 -10.64 15.57 -18.37
C THR A 153 -11.86 15.26 -17.53
N ALA A 154 -11.64 14.98 -16.25
CA ALA A 154 -12.72 14.84 -15.30
C ALA A 154 -12.33 15.40 -13.93
N ILE A 155 -13.33 15.99 -13.28
CA ILE A 155 -13.16 16.75 -12.04
C ILE A 155 -14.03 16.13 -10.97
N VAL A 156 -13.42 15.76 -9.84
CA VAL A 156 -14.13 15.41 -8.61
C VAL A 156 -14.09 16.64 -7.69
N PRO A 157 -15.23 17.24 -7.33
CA PRO A 157 -15.30 18.47 -6.54
C PRO A 157 -15.06 18.23 -5.04
N GLY A 158 -13.94 17.57 -4.71
CA GLY A 158 -13.53 17.24 -3.35
C GLY A 158 -12.74 15.92 -3.31
N ARG A 159 -12.69 15.32 -2.12
CA ARG A 159 -12.09 13.99 -1.92
C ARG A 159 -13.03 12.93 -2.50
N PRO A 160 -12.63 12.13 -3.52
CA PRO A 160 -13.47 11.05 -4.01
C PRO A 160 -13.74 10.02 -2.91
N ALA A 161 -14.93 9.45 -2.89
CA ALA A 161 -15.20 8.27 -2.08
C ALA A 161 -14.27 7.11 -2.47
N PRO A 162 -14.00 6.16 -1.55
CA PRO A 162 -13.01 5.10 -1.77
C PRO A 162 -13.22 4.31 -3.08
N GLU A 163 -14.46 3.99 -3.42
CA GLU A 163 -14.79 3.26 -4.65
C GLU A 163 -14.50 4.08 -5.91
N LEU A 164 -14.90 5.36 -5.93
CA LEU A 164 -14.60 6.28 -7.03
C LEU A 164 -13.09 6.53 -7.15
N ALA A 165 -12.39 6.69 -6.03
CA ALA A 165 -10.94 6.87 -6.02
C ALA A 165 -10.22 5.68 -6.65
N ALA A 166 -10.60 4.46 -6.27
CA ALA A 166 -10.02 3.23 -6.79
C ALA A 166 -10.35 3.01 -8.28
N LEU A 167 -11.55 3.41 -8.72
CA LEU A 167 -11.91 3.41 -10.14
C LEU A 167 -10.99 4.37 -10.92
N LEU A 168 -10.87 5.61 -10.47
CA LEU A 168 -10.06 6.63 -11.14
C LEU A 168 -8.57 6.28 -11.19
N GLU A 169 -8.03 5.69 -10.12
CA GLU A 169 -6.65 5.21 -10.09
C GLU A 169 -6.37 4.18 -11.19
N ARG A 170 -7.35 3.34 -11.51
CA ARG A 170 -7.21 2.30 -12.54
C ARG A 170 -7.48 2.81 -13.95
N THR A 171 -8.40 3.76 -14.12
CA THR A 171 -8.90 4.16 -15.45
C THR A 171 -8.38 5.51 -15.94
N SER A 172 -7.65 6.26 -15.13
CA SER A 172 -7.24 7.64 -15.46
C SER A 172 -5.87 8.00 -14.87
N VAL A 173 -5.32 9.13 -15.30
CA VAL A 173 -4.09 9.71 -14.76
C VAL A 173 -4.42 10.97 -13.98
N VAL A 174 -3.83 11.13 -12.79
CA VAL A 174 -4.03 12.33 -11.96
C VAL A 174 -3.21 13.49 -12.50
N GLU A 175 -3.88 14.59 -12.85
CA GLU A 175 -3.23 15.84 -13.27
C GLU A 175 -3.00 16.79 -12.08
N SER A 176 -3.97 16.87 -11.16
CA SER A 176 -3.88 17.76 -9.99
C SER A 176 -4.65 17.21 -8.78
N ARG A 177 -4.09 17.40 -7.58
CA ARG A 177 -4.67 17.00 -6.29
C ARG A 177 -5.01 18.22 -5.41
N GLY A 178 -5.43 19.32 -6.02
CA GLY A 178 -5.80 20.55 -5.32
C GLY A 178 -7.13 20.43 -4.57
N GLY A 179 -7.83 21.55 -4.39
CA GLY A 179 -9.18 21.57 -3.78
C GLY A 179 -10.23 20.75 -4.54
N ALA A 180 -9.94 20.39 -5.79
CA ALA A 180 -10.63 19.38 -6.57
C ALA A 180 -9.60 18.43 -7.18
N LEU A 181 -9.94 17.15 -7.26
CA LEU A 181 -9.13 16.16 -7.96
C LEU A 181 -9.43 16.24 -9.45
N THR A 182 -8.42 16.58 -10.24
CA THR A 182 -8.49 16.58 -11.70
C THR A 182 -7.75 15.37 -12.24
N VAL A 183 -8.43 14.59 -13.06
CA VAL A 183 -7.89 13.42 -13.74
C VAL A 183 -8.11 13.52 -15.24
N ARG A 184 -7.31 12.79 -16.01
CA ARG A 184 -7.44 12.67 -17.46
C ARG A 184 -7.55 11.21 -17.85
N PHE A 185 -8.53 10.91 -18.69
CA PHE A 185 -8.63 9.62 -19.36
C PHE A 185 -7.73 9.62 -20.60
N THR A 186 -6.80 8.67 -20.66
CA THR A 186 -5.92 8.46 -21.82
C THR A 186 -6.06 7.03 -22.34
N PRO A 187 -5.71 6.75 -23.61
CA PRO A 187 -5.69 5.39 -24.14
C PRO A 187 -4.86 4.43 -23.29
N GLU A 188 -3.74 4.88 -22.73
CA GLU A 188 -2.85 4.08 -21.88
C GLU A 188 -3.49 3.75 -20.54
N SER A 189 -4.14 4.73 -19.89
CA SER A 189 -4.82 4.49 -18.61
C SER A 189 -5.99 3.51 -18.76
N VAL A 190 -6.78 3.64 -19.84
CA VAL A 190 -7.86 2.69 -20.12
C VAL A 190 -7.31 1.32 -20.49
N ARG A 191 -6.23 1.25 -21.27
CA ARG A 191 -5.56 -0.03 -21.57
C ARG A 191 -5.08 -0.72 -20.29
N GLY A 192 -4.49 0.02 -19.35
CA GLY A 192 -4.09 -0.51 -18.05
C GLY A 192 -5.28 -1.09 -17.26
N ALA A 193 -6.44 -0.45 -17.31
CA ALA A 193 -7.67 -1.01 -16.73
C ALA A 193 -8.09 -2.33 -17.40
N LEU A 194 -8.02 -2.40 -18.73
CA LEU A 194 -8.33 -3.62 -19.49
C LEU A 194 -7.33 -4.75 -19.18
N ASP A 195 -6.04 -4.43 -18.98
CA ASP A 195 -4.99 -5.39 -18.63
C ASP A 195 -5.25 -6.09 -17.29
N VAL A 196 -5.88 -5.40 -16.33
CA VAL A 196 -6.28 -5.97 -15.03
C VAL A 196 -7.66 -6.61 -15.04
N GLY A 197 -8.28 -6.76 -16.22
CA GLY A 197 -9.48 -7.59 -16.44
C GLY A 197 -10.81 -6.84 -16.55
N TYR A 198 -10.81 -5.50 -16.60
CA TYR A 198 -12.05 -4.75 -16.87
C TYR A 198 -12.52 -4.94 -18.32
N ARG A 199 -13.84 -4.87 -18.53
CA ARG A 199 -14.44 -4.72 -19.86
C ARG A 199 -14.76 -3.26 -20.17
N ALA A 200 -14.83 -2.92 -21.47
CA ALA A 200 -15.18 -1.58 -21.93
C ALA A 200 -16.53 -1.09 -21.37
N GLU A 201 -17.53 -1.96 -21.39
CA GLU A 201 -18.88 -1.69 -20.89
C GLU A 201 -18.89 -1.48 -19.38
N GLU A 202 -18.08 -2.26 -18.64
CA GLU A 202 -17.93 -2.15 -17.18
C GLU A 202 -17.29 -0.82 -16.80
N ILE A 203 -16.23 -0.40 -17.52
CA ILE A 203 -15.59 0.91 -17.31
C ILE A 203 -16.60 2.04 -17.55
N THR A 204 -17.32 1.98 -18.67
CA THR A 204 -18.31 3.00 -19.05
C THR A 204 -19.44 3.06 -18.02
N GLN A 205 -19.98 1.92 -17.59
CA GLN A 205 -21.04 1.85 -16.59
C GLN A 205 -20.57 2.34 -15.22
N ALA A 206 -19.36 1.94 -14.80
CA ALA A 206 -18.79 2.34 -13.51
C ALA A 206 -18.58 3.85 -13.43
N ILE A 207 -17.99 4.47 -14.47
CA ILE A 207 -17.83 5.93 -14.52
C ILE A 207 -19.20 6.61 -14.59
N GLY A 208 -20.11 6.08 -15.40
CA GLY A 208 -21.47 6.61 -15.58
C GLY A 208 -22.28 6.65 -14.29
N ARG A 209 -22.05 5.71 -13.35
CA ARG A 209 -22.71 5.68 -12.04
C ARG A 209 -22.44 6.93 -11.19
N TYR A 210 -21.24 7.49 -11.29
CA TYR A 210 -20.83 8.68 -10.53
C TYR A 210 -21.02 9.98 -11.34
N SER A 211 -21.34 9.88 -12.63
CA SER A 211 -21.54 11.07 -13.46
C SER A 211 -22.97 11.58 -13.32
N PRO A 212 -23.20 12.86 -12.95
CA PRO A 212 -24.54 13.44 -12.88
C PRO A 212 -25.18 13.66 -14.26
N ALA A 213 -24.36 13.65 -15.33
CA ALA A 213 -24.78 13.80 -16.71
C ALA A 213 -24.35 12.58 -17.55
N PRO A 214 -24.98 12.35 -18.72
CA PRO A 214 -24.48 11.34 -19.66
C PRO A 214 -23.00 11.56 -19.99
N LEU A 215 -22.24 10.47 -20.12
CA LEU A 215 -20.82 10.56 -20.45
C LEU A 215 -20.62 11.13 -21.86
N PRO A 216 -19.62 12.01 -22.07
CA PRO A 216 -19.31 12.52 -23.40
C PRO A 216 -18.99 11.40 -24.39
N ASP A 217 -19.43 11.55 -25.63
CA ASP A 217 -19.15 10.58 -26.71
C ASP A 217 -17.65 10.36 -26.91
N SER A 218 -16.82 11.39 -26.70
CA SER A 218 -15.37 11.28 -26.79
C SER A 218 -14.77 10.25 -25.82
N LEU A 219 -15.29 10.15 -24.60
CA LEU A 219 -14.85 9.15 -23.63
C LEU A 219 -15.29 7.75 -24.05
N SER A 220 -16.55 7.60 -24.46
CA SER A 220 -17.10 6.33 -24.93
C SER A 220 -16.31 5.80 -26.13
N VAL A 221 -15.98 6.67 -27.10
CA VAL A 221 -15.15 6.33 -28.26
C VAL A 221 -13.75 5.92 -27.83
N LEU A 222 -13.10 6.68 -26.94
CA LEU A 222 -11.77 6.34 -26.44
C LEU A 222 -11.73 4.96 -25.77
N ILE A 223 -12.73 4.65 -24.93
CA ILE A 223 -12.81 3.36 -24.25
C ILE A 223 -12.99 2.23 -25.25
N GLN A 224 -13.90 2.41 -26.22
CA GLN A 224 -14.17 1.40 -27.26
C GLN A 224 -12.99 1.23 -28.23
N ASP A 225 -12.27 2.30 -28.56
CA ASP A 225 -11.04 2.24 -29.35
C ASP A 225 -9.95 1.50 -28.58
N ALA A 226 -9.74 1.80 -27.30
CA ALA A 226 -8.76 1.11 -26.47
C ALA A 226 -9.07 -0.38 -26.38
N ALA A 227 -10.34 -0.75 -26.19
CA ALA A 227 -10.78 -2.14 -26.13
C ALA A 227 -10.63 -2.89 -27.46
N ARG A 228 -10.91 -2.24 -28.60
CA ARG A 228 -10.70 -2.85 -29.93
C ARG A 228 -9.23 -3.17 -30.22
N HIS A 229 -8.31 -2.35 -29.73
CA HIS A 229 -6.87 -2.57 -29.89
C HIS A 229 -6.27 -3.44 -28.78
N HIS A 230 -6.99 -3.64 -27.67
CA HIS A 230 -6.55 -4.47 -26.56
C HIS A 230 -6.54 -5.95 -26.96
N GLY A 231 -5.43 -6.64 -26.69
CA GLY A 231 -5.28 -8.05 -27.04
C GLY A 231 -5.19 -8.35 -28.54
N ALA A 232 -5.03 -7.33 -29.40
CA ALA A 232 -4.79 -7.52 -30.84
C ALA A 232 -3.49 -8.28 -31.13
N VAL A 233 -2.49 -8.11 -30.27
CA VAL A 233 -1.24 -8.90 -30.26
C VAL A 233 -1.18 -9.67 -28.95
N ARG A 234 -1.09 -11.00 -29.03
CA ARG A 234 -0.94 -11.87 -27.87
C ARG A 234 0.46 -12.43 -27.84
N VAL A 235 1.15 -12.24 -26.73
CA VAL A 235 2.50 -12.77 -26.53
C VAL A 235 2.43 -13.90 -25.52
N ARG A 236 3.06 -15.03 -25.85
CA ARG A 236 3.23 -16.16 -24.95
C ARG A 236 4.71 -16.47 -24.84
N ALA A 237 5.22 -16.58 -23.61
CA ALA A 237 6.57 -17.07 -23.39
C ALA A 237 6.64 -18.56 -23.76
N VAL A 238 7.62 -18.93 -24.56
CA VAL A 238 7.89 -20.32 -24.95
C VAL A 238 9.32 -20.67 -24.54
N SER A 239 9.54 -21.90 -24.09
CA SER A 239 10.85 -22.35 -23.58
C SER A 239 11.57 -23.31 -24.52
N ALA A 240 10.84 -23.93 -25.45
CA ALA A 240 11.41 -24.68 -26.57
C ALA A 240 10.51 -24.60 -27.80
N LEU A 241 11.14 -24.60 -28.98
CA LEU A 241 10.50 -24.74 -30.28
C LEU A 241 10.85 -26.14 -30.81
N LEU A 242 9.86 -26.88 -31.30
CA LEU A 242 10.07 -28.18 -31.92
C LEU A 242 9.64 -28.09 -33.37
N ARG A 243 10.57 -28.41 -34.28
CA ARG A 243 10.27 -28.62 -35.68
C ARG A 243 10.09 -30.11 -35.93
N VAL A 244 8.90 -30.49 -36.37
CA VAL A 244 8.53 -31.87 -36.67
C VAL A 244 8.49 -32.04 -38.18
N GLY A 245 9.01 -33.17 -38.67
CA GLY A 245 9.15 -33.41 -40.11
C GLY A 245 7.83 -33.56 -40.86
N ASP A 246 6.76 -33.95 -40.17
CA ASP A 246 5.44 -34.17 -40.74
C ASP A 246 4.32 -33.94 -39.70
N GLU A 247 3.12 -33.66 -40.20
CA GLU A 247 1.93 -33.31 -39.40
C GLU A 247 1.38 -34.50 -38.60
N ALA A 248 1.55 -35.74 -39.08
CA ALA A 248 1.09 -36.93 -38.38
C ALA A 248 1.91 -37.19 -37.10
N THR A 249 3.22 -36.98 -37.17
CA THR A 249 4.11 -37.03 -36.01
C THR A 249 3.80 -35.90 -35.03
N ALA A 250 3.53 -34.67 -35.52
CA ALA A 250 3.15 -33.54 -34.67
C ALA A 250 1.84 -33.82 -33.89
N ALA A 251 0.81 -34.32 -34.59
CA ALA A 251 -0.44 -34.73 -33.97
C ALA A 251 -0.25 -35.88 -32.95
N GLY A 252 0.63 -36.84 -33.25
CA GLY A 252 0.99 -37.93 -32.33
C GLY A 252 1.63 -37.43 -31.04
N LEU A 253 2.52 -36.44 -31.14
CA LEU A 253 3.16 -35.81 -29.97
C LEU A 253 2.18 -35.04 -29.09
N LEU A 254 1.23 -34.32 -29.69
CA LEU A 254 0.18 -33.60 -28.95
C LEU A 254 -0.82 -34.56 -28.26
N ALA A 255 -1.06 -35.73 -28.86
CA ALA A 255 -1.98 -36.73 -28.33
C ALA A 255 -1.35 -37.65 -27.27
N GLU A 256 -0.02 -37.70 -27.16
CA GLU A 256 0.70 -38.60 -26.26
C GLU A 256 0.55 -38.18 -24.78
N PRO A 257 -0.14 -38.99 -23.94
CA PRO A 257 -0.39 -38.62 -22.55
C PRO A 257 0.87 -38.43 -21.72
N ARG A 258 1.97 -39.14 -22.03
CA ARG A 258 3.25 -39.01 -21.32
C ARG A 258 3.94 -37.66 -21.55
N LEU A 259 3.60 -36.95 -22.62
CA LEU A 259 4.19 -35.65 -22.98
C LEU A 259 3.33 -34.46 -22.53
N LYS A 260 2.19 -34.72 -21.87
CA LYS A 260 1.25 -33.67 -21.42
C LYS A 260 1.92 -32.62 -20.52
N ASP A 261 2.86 -33.04 -19.68
CA ASP A 261 3.56 -32.17 -18.74
C ASP A 261 4.57 -31.22 -19.43
N LEU A 262 4.86 -31.42 -20.71
CA LEU A 262 5.69 -30.50 -21.50
C LEU A 262 4.94 -29.23 -21.93
N GLY A 263 3.60 -29.25 -21.86
CA GLY A 263 2.74 -28.17 -22.31
C GLY A 263 2.95 -27.84 -23.79
N LEU A 264 2.87 -28.87 -24.64
CA LEU A 264 2.99 -28.75 -26.09
C LEU A 264 1.76 -28.06 -26.68
N ASP A 265 1.99 -27.15 -27.62
CA ASP A 265 0.94 -26.50 -28.42
C ASP A 265 1.43 -26.28 -29.85
N GLU A 266 0.56 -26.38 -30.84
CA GLU A 266 0.90 -26.19 -32.25
C GLU A 266 0.66 -24.74 -32.67
N VAL A 267 1.70 -24.10 -33.21
CA VAL A 267 1.64 -22.70 -33.66
C VAL A 267 1.58 -22.58 -35.19
N ALA A 268 2.04 -23.60 -35.90
CA ALA A 268 1.92 -23.75 -37.35
C ALA A 268 2.10 -25.24 -37.70
N PRO A 269 1.67 -25.70 -38.90
CA PRO A 269 1.83 -27.09 -39.30
C PRO A 269 3.27 -27.61 -39.13
N GLY A 270 3.46 -28.57 -38.25
CA GLY A 270 4.77 -29.17 -37.94
C GLY A 270 5.69 -28.31 -37.07
N ILE A 271 5.19 -27.21 -36.49
CA ILE A 271 5.91 -26.35 -35.55
C ILE A 271 5.16 -26.34 -34.22
N LEU A 272 5.75 -27.00 -33.22
CA LEU A 272 5.22 -27.03 -31.85
C LEU A 272 6.04 -26.12 -30.95
N VAL A 273 5.40 -25.59 -29.91
CA VAL A 273 6.07 -24.90 -28.80
C VAL A 273 5.83 -25.65 -27.51
N ALA A 274 6.80 -25.61 -26.62
CA ALA A 274 6.70 -26.16 -25.27
C ALA A 274 6.91 -25.06 -24.22
N THR A 275 6.19 -25.17 -23.11
CA THR A 275 6.46 -24.39 -21.90
C THR A 275 7.59 -24.98 -21.07
N ALA A 276 7.88 -26.28 -21.26
CA ALA A 276 9.04 -26.93 -20.68
C ALA A 276 10.35 -26.53 -21.38
N SER A 277 11.46 -26.56 -20.63
CA SER A 277 12.80 -26.27 -21.17
C SER A 277 13.21 -27.27 -22.26
N ALA A 278 14.03 -26.85 -23.22
CA ALA A 278 14.54 -27.71 -24.29
C ALA A 278 15.19 -29.01 -23.75
N GLY A 279 15.93 -28.92 -22.64
CA GLY A 279 16.56 -30.09 -22.02
C GLY A 279 15.55 -31.11 -21.46
N GLN A 280 14.40 -30.66 -20.96
CA GLN A 280 13.33 -31.55 -20.51
C GLN A 280 12.60 -32.17 -21.71
N VAL A 281 12.27 -31.36 -22.72
CA VAL A 281 11.64 -31.84 -23.95
C VAL A 281 12.48 -32.93 -24.63
N LEU A 282 13.78 -32.72 -24.80
CA LEU A 282 14.68 -33.72 -25.40
C LEU A 282 14.73 -35.03 -24.61
N ARG A 283 14.67 -34.95 -23.28
CA ARG A 283 14.75 -36.12 -22.40
C ARG A 283 13.48 -36.96 -22.51
N GLU A 284 12.32 -36.33 -22.43
CA GLU A 284 11.03 -37.02 -22.48
C GLU A 284 10.76 -37.61 -23.87
N LEU A 285 11.09 -36.88 -24.94
CA LEU A 285 10.99 -37.41 -26.31
C LEU A 285 11.90 -38.63 -26.55
N ARG A 286 13.09 -38.66 -25.94
CA ARG A 286 13.96 -39.85 -25.99
C ARG A 286 13.38 -41.02 -25.20
N ALA A 287 12.75 -40.73 -24.05
CA ALA A 287 12.09 -41.75 -23.24
C ALA A 287 10.87 -42.38 -23.96
N THR A 288 10.21 -41.65 -24.87
CA THR A 288 9.14 -42.17 -25.73
C THR A 288 9.65 -42.86 -27.00
N GLY A 289 10.97 -43.00 -27.16
CA GLY A 289 11.59 -43.72 -28.28
C GLY A 289 11.84 -42.88 -29.54
N LEU A 290 11.67 -41.56 -29.47
CA LEU A 290 12.03 -40.64 -30.55
C LEU A 290 13.51 -40.23 -30.45
N ALA A 291 14.09 -39.82 -31.57
CA ALA A 291 15.48 -39.35 -31.65
C ALA A 291 15.53 -37.85 -32.00
N PRO A 292 15.15 -36.95 -31.08
CA PRO A 292 15.18 -35.52 -31.34
C PRO A 292 16.63 -34.99 -31.35
N VAL A 293 16.89 -34.04 -32.25
CA VAL A 293 18.17 -33.35 -32.40
C VAL A 293 18.01 -31.90 -31.94
N THR A 294 19.04 -31.35 -31.30
CA THR A 294 19.12 -29.92 -31.01
C THR A 294 19.45 -29.15 -32.27
N GLU A 295 18.61 -28.21 -32.65
CA GLU A 295 18.96 -27.20 -33.65
C GLU A 295 19.67 -26.03 -32.93
N ASP A 296 20.80 -25.58 -33.48
CA ASP A 296 21.46 -24.36 -33.02
C ASP A 296 20.73 -23.13 -33.59
N ALA A 297 20.73 -22.03 -32.83
CA ALA A 297 20.02 -20.78 -33.15
C ALA A 297 20.69 -19.98 -34.28
#